data_AF-A0A851DXN1-F1
#
_entry.id   AF-A0A851DXN1-F1
#
_cell.length_a   1.000
_cell.length_b   1.000
_cell.length_c   1.000
_cell.angle_alpha   90.00
_cell.angle_beta   90.00
_cell.angle_gamma   90.00
#
_symmetry.space_group_name_H-M   'P 1'
#
loop_
_entity.id
_entity.type
_entity.pdbx_description
1 polymer ?
#
loop_
_entity_poly.entity_id
_entity_poly.type
_entity_poly.pdbx_seq_one_letter_code
_entity_poly.pdbx_strand_id
1 'polypeptide(L)'
;NIYSTEETKQVLRLSLTEFSLPKFYLLFGISKVKSAAVIAFRSSYRDRSFSPGSYERETFALTSLETVTEALLEIMEACMRDIPTCKWLDQWTELAQKFAFQYNPSLQPRALVVFGCISKRVSHGQIKQIIRILSK
;
A
#
# COMPACT_ATOMS: atom_id res chain seq x y z
N ASN A 1 -4.45 -18.52 -18.33
CA ASN A 1 -5.56 -17.57 -18.56
C ASN A 1 -6.41 -17.52 -17.31
N ILE A 2 -6.40 -16.37 -16.63
CA ILE A 2 -7.31 -16.13 -15.50
C ILE A 2 -8.70 -16.03 -16.10
N TYR A 3 -9.59 -16.99 -15.82
CA TYR A 3 -11.00 -16.93 -16.20
C TYR A 3 -11.71 -15.92 -15.28
N SER A 4 -11.42 -14.63 -15.42
CA SER A 4 -12.24 -13.57 -14.82
C SER A 4 -13.31 -13.16 -15.83
N THR A 5 -14.53 -12.87 -15.36
CA THR A 5 -15.62 -12.45 -16.24
C THR A 5 -15.29 -11.09 -16.90
N GLU A 6 -15.94 -10.76 -18.02
CA GLU A 6 -15.75 -9.45 -18.64
C GLU A 6 -16.23 -8.33 -17.71
N GLU A 7 -17.23 -8.62 -16.89
CA GLU A 7 -17.73 -7.74 -15.84
C GLU A 7 -16.65 -7.45 -14.79
N THR A 8 -15.93 -8.47 -14.29
CA THR A 8 -14.81 -8.26 -13.35
C THR A 8 -13.72 -7.39 -13.96
N LYS A 9 -13.38 -7.63 -15.24
CA LYS A 9 -12.36 -6.85 -15.95
C LYS A 9 -12.79 -5.40 -16.11
N GLN A 10 -14.07 -5.16 -16.40
CA GLN A 10 -14.62 -3.82 -16.54
C GLN A 10 -14.64 -3.08 -15.21
N VAL A 11 -15.07 -3.74 -14.12
CA VAL A 11 -15.03 -3.18 -12.76
C VAL A 11 -13.59 -2.83 -12.38
N LEU A 12 -12.65 -3.76 -12.54
CA LEU A 12 -11.23 -3.52 -12.24
C LEU A 12 -10.68 -2.32 -13.01
N ARG A 13 -10.97 -2.23 -14.32
CA ARG A 13 -10.54 -1.10 -15.16
C ARG A 13 -11.08 0.23 -14.65
N LEU A 14 -12.38 0.30 -14.35
CA LEU A 14 -13.02 1.51 -13.87
C LEU A 14 -12.45 1.93 -12.51
N SER A 15 -12.34 1.00 -11.56
CA SER A 15 -11.83 1.32 -10.23
C SER A 15 -10.35 1.71 -10.24
N LEU A 16 -9.50 1.05 -11.05
CA LEU A 16 -8.10 1.47 -11.20
C LEU A 16 -7.96 2.81 -11.91
N THR A 17 -8.84 3.11 -12.87
CA THR A 17 -8.87 4.42 -13.54
C THR A 17 -9.23 5.52 -12.54
N GLU A 18 -10.24 5.29 -11.70
CA GLU A 18 -10.61 6.22 -10.64
C GLU A 18 -9.49 6.40 -9.62
N PHE A 19 -8.90 5.31 -9.15
CA PHE A 19 -7.78 5.31 -8.20
C PHE A 19 -6.54 6.05 -8.74
N SER A 20 -6.40 6.11 -10.06
CA SER A 20 -5.31 6.82 -10.74
C SER A 20 -5.61 8.29 -11.02
N LEU A 21 -6.76 8.82 -10.55
CA LEU A 21 -7.07 10.24 -10.71
C LEU A 21 -6.12 11.13 -9.90
N PRO A 22 -5.86 12.37 -10.36
CA PRO A 22 -4.94 13.30 -9.69
C PRO A 22 -5.22 13.54 -8.20
N LYS A 23 -6.48 13.40 -7.77
CA LYS A 23 -6.88 13.50 -6.36
C LYS A 23 -6.12 12.50 -5.46
N PHE A 24 -5.82 11.30 -5.97
CA PHE A 24 -5.09 10.27 -5.23
C PHE A 24 -3.57 10.52 -5.20
N TYR A 25 -3.01 11.27 -6.15
CA TYR A 25 -1.58 11.60 -6.15
C TYR A 25 -1.18 12.43 -4.93
N LEU A 26 -2.08 13.29 -4.45
CA LEU A 26 -1.89 14.05 -3.22
C LEU A 26 -1.76 13.12 -2.00
N LEU A 27 -2.49 11.99 -1.98
CA LEU A 27 -2.37 11.01 -0.89
C LEU A 27 -0.98 10.38 -0.86
N PHE A 28 -0.37 10.14 -2.02
CA PHE A 28 1.01 9.66 -2.13
C PHE A 28 2.07 10.74 -1.82
N GLY A 29 1.67 11.98 -1.50
CA GLY A 29 2.60 13.10 -1.28
C GLY A 29 3.10 13.74 -2.58
N ILE A 30 2.50 13.40 -3.73
CA ILE A 30 2.92 13.88 -5.04
C ILE A 30 2.14 15.18 -5.33
N SER A 31 2.69 16.32 -4.91
CA SER A 31 1.98 17.61 -4.94
C SER A 31 2.14 18.39 -6.25
N LYS A 32 3.22 18.18 -7.03
CA LYS A 32 3.50 18.96 -8.26
C LYS A 32 4.32 18.20 -9.29
N VAL A 33 3.68 17.50 -10.24
CA VAL A 33 4.36 17.01 -11.46
C VAL A 33 3.39 16.57 -12.54
N LYS A 34 3.85 16.65 -13.80
CA LYS A 34 3.12 16.21 -15.01
C LYS A 34 2.78 14.71 -15.01
N SER A 35 3.42 13.87 -14.18
CA SER A 35 3.10 12.44 -13.99
C SER A 35 3.74 11.85 -12.73
N ALA A 36 2.94 11.16 -11.90
CA ALA A 36 3.39 10.44 -10.71
C ALA A 36 4.40 9.32 -11.03
N ALA A 37 4.21 8.62 -12.16
CA ALA A 37 5.10 7.57 -12.62
C ALA A 37 6.52 8.11 -12.90
N VAL A 38 6.64 9.33 -13.43
CA VAL A 38 7.93 9.95 -13.75
C VAL A 38 8.75 10.25 -12.49
N ILE A 39 8.12 10.56 -11.36
CA ILE A 39 8.83 10.71 -10.08
C ILE A 39 9.27 9.35 -9.53
N ALA A 40 8.36 8.37 -9.50
CA ALA A 40 8.64 7.04 -8.96
C ALA A 40 9.85 6.37 -9.64
N PHE A 41 9.94 6.44 -10.98
CA PHE A 41 11.04 5.82 -11.72
C PHE A 41 12.35 6.64 -11.70
N ARG A 42 12.29 7.96 -11.50
CA ARG A 42 13.50 8.80 -11.36
C ARG A 42 14.19 8.63 -10.01
N SER A 43 13.42 8.33 -8.96
CA SER A 43 13.94 8.02 -7.63
C SER A 43 14.95 6.86 -7.66
N SER A 44 14.69 5.83 -8.48
CA SER A 44 15.55 4.64 -8.60
C SER A 44 16.93 4.88 -9.24
N TYR A 45 17.17 6.05 -9.87
CA TYR A 45 18.45 6.35 -10.53
C TYR A 45 19.36 7.33 -9.76
N ARG A 46 18.84 8.05 -8.75
CA ARG A 46 19.63 9.01 -7.96
C ARG A 46 20.00 8.45 -6.60
N ASP A 47 20.69 7.33 -6.62
CA ASP A 47 21.50 6.87 -5.50
C ASP A 47 22.95 7.30 -5.77
N ARG A 48 23.44 8.35 -5.07
CA ARG A 48 24.89 8.61 -4.74
C ARG A 48 25.32 10.03 -4.36
N SER A 49 24.43 11.02 -4.22
CA SER A 49 24.86 12.32 -3.68
C SER A 49 23.81 12.93 -2.76
N PHE A 50 23.89 12.53 -1.48
CA PHE A 50 23.05 13.02 -0.40
C PHE A 50 23.48 14.46 -0.01
N SER A 51 22.72 15.47 -0.44
CA SER A 51 22.81 16.82 0.12
C SER A 51 21.83 16.98 1.29
N PRO A 52 22.27 17.42 2.47
CA PRO A 52 21.42 17.62 3.63
C PRO A 52 20.68 18.96 3.50
N GLY A 53 19.54 18.99 2.80
CA GLY A 53 18.77 20.24 2.70
C GLY A 53 17.55 20.24 1.79
N SER A 54 17.35 19.24 0.93
CA SER A 54 16.20 19.20 0.01
C SER A 54 15.05 18.29 0.45
N TYR A 55 15.09 17.76 1.68
CA TYR A 55 14.01 16.98 2.25
C TYR A 55 12.93 17.91 2.81
N GLU A 56 12.23 18.64 1.93
CA GLU A 56 10.79 18.71 2.18
C GLU A 56 10.31 17.27 2.07
N ARG A 57 10.25 16.63 3.24
CA ARG A 57 9.73 15.29 3.47
C ARG A 57 8.50 15.10 2.61
N GLU A 58 8.61 14.35 1.50
CA GLU A 58 7.48 13.64 0.92
C GLU A 58 7.09 12.53 1.91
N THR A 59 6.60 12.95 3.08
CA THR A 59 6.03 12.05 4.07
C THR A 59 4.67 11.63 3.54
N PHE A 60 4.60 10.41 3.04
CA PHE A 60 3.33 9.71 2.90
C PHE A 60 2.68 9.65 4.29
N ALA A 61 1.72 10.54 4.52
CA ALA A 61 1.02 10.61 5.80
C ALA A 61 0.35 9.27 6.10
N LEU A 62 0.36 8.83 7.35
CA LEU A 62 -0.21 7.54 7.73
C LEU A 62 -1.71 7.46 7.41
N THR A 63 -2.43 8.56 7.57
CA THR A 63 -3.85 8.68 7.17
C THR A 63 -4.03 8.54 5.66
N SER A 64 -3.19 9.19 4.86
CA SER A 64 -3.21 9.01 3.41
C SER A 64 -2.88 7.57 2.99
N LEU A 65 -1.96 6.92 3.71
CA LEU A 65 -1.60 5.52 3.48
C LEU A 65 -2.75 4.58 3.83
N GLU A 66 -3.45 4.83 4.93
CA GLU A 66 -4.68 4.12 5.31
C GLU A 66 -5.73 4.25 4.20
N THR A 67 -6.06 5.47 3.75
CA THR A 67 -7.02 5.69 2.66
C THR A 67 -6.62 4.98 1.36
N VAL A 68 -5.35 5.04 0.99
CA VAL A 68 -4.82 4.34 -0.19
C VAL A 68 -4.95 2.82 -0.03
N THR A 69 -4.67 2.30 1.17
CA THR A 69 -4.73 0.87 1.47
C THR A 69 -6.17 0.36 1.43
N GLU A 70 -7.11 1.10 2.01
CA GLU A 70 -8.54 0.77 1.98
C GLU A 70 -9.08 0.75 0.54
N ALA A 71 -8.77 1.77 -0.26
CA ALA A 71 -9.19 1.81 -1.66
C ALA A 71 -8.62 0.62 -2.47
N LEU A 72 -7.35 0.26 -2.26
CA LEU A 72 -6.75 -0.90 -2.92
C LEU A 72 -7.37 -2.22 -2.45
N LEU A 73 -7.72 -2.32 -1.16
CA LEU A 73 -8.40 -3.48 -0.60
C LEU A 73 -9.79 -3.65 -1.23
N GLU A 74 -10.58 -2.58 -1.34
CA GLU A 74 -11.90 -2.62 -2.00
C GLU A 74 -11.80 -3.10 -3.45
N ILE A 75 -10.85 -2.56 -4.23
CA ILE A 75 -10.62 -2.97 -5.63
C ILE A 75 -10.28 -4.46 -5.70
N MET A 76 -9.37 -4.90 -4.84
CA MET A 76 -8.92 -6.28 -4.80
C MET A 76 -10.07 -7.22 -4.43
N GLU A 77 -10.82 -6.93 -3.38
CA GLU A 77 -11.95 -7.75 -2.92
C GLU A 77 -13.07 -7.84 -3.96
N ALA A 78 -13.36 -6.73 -4.65
CA ALA A 78 -14.33 -6.71 -5.74
C ALA A 78 -13.97 -7.71 -6.84
N CYS A 79 -12.68 -7.84 -7.16
CA CYS A 79 -12.17 -8.70 -8.22
C CYS A 79 -11.91 -10.15 -7.78
N MET A 80 -11.53 -10.35 -6.52
CA MET A 80 -11.24 -11.69 -5.96
C MET A 80 -12.45 -12.62 -5.96
N ARG A 81 -13.67 -12.08 -5.88
CA ARG A 81 -14.92 -12.86 -5.89
C ARG A 81 -15.04 -13.77 -7.13
N ASP A 82 -14.56 -13.30 -8.27
CA ASP A 82 -14.68 -14.02 -9.54
C ASP A 82 -13.41 -14.82 -9.90
N ILE A 83 -12.40 -14.83 -9.02
CA ILE A 83 -11.13 -15.53 -9.25
C ILE A 83 -10.95 -16.60 -8.16
N PRO A 84 -11.40 -17.84 -8.41
CA PRO A 84 -11.53 -18.89 -7.39
C PRO A 84 -10.20 -19.38 -6.76
N THR A 85 -9.06 -18.91 -7.27
CA THR A 85 -7.72 -19.25 -6.77
C THR A 85 -6.92 -18.00 -6.37
N CYS A 86 -7.58 -16.85 -6.22
CA CYS A 86 -6.89 -15.61 -5.90
C CYS A 86 -6.35 -15.62 -4.48
N LYS A 87 -5.02 -15.49 -4.36
CA LYS A 87 -4.30 -15.42 -3.08
C LYS A 87 -3.69 -14.03 -2.82
N TRP A 88 -4.14 -13.00 -3.56
CA TRP A 88 -3.53 -11.68 -3.49
C TRP A 88 -3.61 -11.07 -2.09
N LEU A 89 -4.77 -11.18 -1.42
CA LEU A 89 -4.92 -10.69 -0.05
C LEU A 89 -4.01 -11.45 0.92
N ASP A 90 -3.91 -12.78 0.80
CA ASP A 90 -3.04 -13.59 1.66
C ASP A 90 -1.58 -13.18 1.49
N GLN A 91 -1.12 -13.03 0.24
CA GLN A 91 0.24 -12.61 -0.08
C GLN A 91 0.53 -11.19 0.41
N TRP A 92 -0.39 -10.27 0.22
CA TRP A 92 -0.24 -8.89 0.67
C TRP A 92 -0.19 -8.82 2.21
N THR A 93 -1.04 -9.60 2.89
CA THR A 93 -1.05 -9.71 4.36
C THR A 93 0.26 -10.29 4.89
N GLU A 94 0.78 -11.35 4.26
CA GLU A 94 2.05 -11.96 4.64
C GLU A 94 3.22 -10.96 4.49
N LEU A 95 3.26 -10.20 3.39
CA LEU A 95 4.27 -9.18 3.16
C LEU A 95 4.15 -8.04 4.18
N ALA A 96 2.96 -7.49 4.38
CA ALA A 96 2.71 -6.43 5.35
C ALA A 96 3.12 -6.85 6.77
N GLN A 97 2.81 -8.09 7.15
CA GLN A 97 3.24 -8.66 8.43
C GLN A 97 4.77 -8.71 8.55
N LYS A 98 5.47 -9.19 7.52
CA LYS A 98 6.94 -9.26 7.53
C LYS A 98 7.54 -7.87 7.74
N PHE A 99 7.05 -6.86 7.02
CA PHE A 99 7.51 -5.48 7.18
C PHE A 99 7.12 -4.86 8.53
N ALA A 100 5.97 -5.24 9.10
CA ALA A 100 5.53 -4.75 10.41
C ALA A 100 6.37 -5.35 11.54
N PHE A 101 6.73 -6.64 11.45
CA PHE A 101 7.38 -7.36 12.55
C PHE A 101 8.90 -7.43 12.44
N GLN A 102 9.45 -7.19 11.25
CA GLN A 102 10.88 -6.93 11.09
C GLN A 102 11.18 -5.50 11.53
N TYR A 103 12.11 -5.35 12.47
CA TYR A 103 12.46 -4.03 12.98
C TYR A 103 13.08 -3.17 11.87
N ASN A 104 12.35 -2.12 11.49
CA ASN A 104 12.80 -1.07 10.61
C ASN A 104 12.03 0.22 10.99
N PRO A 105 12.64 1.14 11.77
CA PRO A 105 11.95 2.33 12.27
C PRO A 105 11.27 3.19 11.20
N SER A 106 11.79 3.18 9.97
CA SER A 106 11.25 3.96 8.86
C SER A 106 10.03 3.32 8.20
N LEU A 107 9.96 1.99 8.19
CA LEU A 107 8.89 1.24 7.50
C LEU A 107 7.85 0.65 8.46
N GLN A 108 8.24 0.30 9.68
CA GLN A 108 7.40 -0.42 10.64
C GLN A 108 6.07 0.29 10.96
N PRO A 109 6.01 1.60 11.20
CA PRO A 109 4.73 2.29 11.43
C PRO A 109 3.79 2.22 10.21
N ARG A 110 4.36 2.34 9.01
CA ARG A 110 3.62 2.27 7.74
C ARG A 110 3.10 0.86 7.48
N ALA A 111 3.95 -0.14 7.71
CA ALA A 111 3.60 -1.54 7.57
C ALA A 111 2.55 -1.99 8.59
N LEU A 112 2.58 -1.45 9.81
CA LEU A 112 1.54 -1.70 10.82
C LEU A 112 0.19 -1.14 10.41
N VAL A 113 0.13 0.08 9.84
CA VAL A 113 -1.11 0.65 9.28
C VAL A 113 -1.64 -0.27 8.19
N VAL A 114 -0.81 -0.60 7.19
CA VAL A 114 -1.22 -1.48 6.09
C VAL A 114 -1.71 -2.84 6.60
N PHE A 115 -0.93 -3.47 7.49
CA PHE A 115 -1.28 -4.76 8.09
C PHE A 115 -2.61 -4.67 8.86
N GLY A 116 -2.84 -3.58 9.60
CA GLY A 116 -4.08 -3.34 10.32
C GLY A 116 -5.30 -3.23 9.40
N CYS A 117 -5.17 -2.51 8.27
CA CYS A 117 -6.25 -2.34 7.30
C CYS A 117 -6.63 -3.66 6.60
N ILE A 118 -5.64 -4.47 6.20
CA ILE A 118 -5.88 -5.65 5.34
C ILE A 118 -6.10 -6.95 6.11
N SER A 119 -5.74 -7.02 7.39
CA SER A 119 -5.84 -8.25 8.18
C SER A 119 -7.28 -8.51 8.62
N LYS A 120 -7.92 -9.51 8.02
CA LYS A 120 -9.26 -9.97 8.43
C LYS A 120 -9.27 -10.80 9.71
N ARG A 121 -8.13 -11.39 10.07
CA ARG A 121 -7.94 -12.25 11.25
C ARG A 121 -6.55 -12.04 11.80
N VAL A 122 -6.45 -12.06 13.12
CA VAL A 122 -5.18 -11.91 13.83
C VAL A 122 -5.08 -12.97 14.91
N SER A 123 -3.96 -13.69 14.93
CA SER A 123 -3.62 -14.68 15.95
C SER A 123 -3.14 -14.02 17.24
N HIS A 124 -3.26 -14.73 18.35
CA HIS A 124 -2.78 -14.25 19.65
C HIS A 124 -1.27 -13.92 19.65
N GLY A 125 -0.47 -14.66 18.88
CA GLY A 125 0.97 -14.38 18.70
C GLY A 125 1.23 -13.05 17.99
N GLN A 126 0.48 -12.75 16.93
CA GLN A 126 0.54 -11.47 16.23
C GLN A 126 0.11 -10.31 17.15
N ILE A 127 -0.97 -10.47 17.94
CA ILE A 127 -1.41 -9.44 18.91
C ILE A 127 -0.30 -9.14 19.92
N LYS A 128 0.31 -10.18 20.52
CA LYS A 128 1.44 -10.01 21.44
C LYS A 128 2.60 -9.25 20.81
N GLN A 129 2.91 -9.54 19.55
CA GLN A 129 4.00 -8.87 18.84
C GLN A 129 3.68 -7.40 18.56
N ILE A 130 2.44 -7.09 18.17
CA ILE A 130 1.99 -5.70 17.97
C ILE A 130 2.11 -4.92 19.27
N ILE A 131 1.60 -5.45 20.39
CA ILE A 131 1.68 -4.79 21.70
C ILE A 131 3.14 -4.53 22.09
N ARG A 132 4.05 -5.48 21.85
CA ARG A 132 5.49 -5.29 22.10
C ARG A 132 6.13 -4.20 21.25
N ILE A 133 5.66 -4.02 20.01
CA ILE A 133 6.16 -2.97 19.12
C ILE A 133 5.63 -1.60 19.59
N LEU A 134 4.36 -1.52 19.99
CA LEU A 134 3.71 -0.28 20.43
C LEU A 134 4.07 0.16 21.86
N SER A 135 4.61 -0.75 22.68
CA SER A 135 5.04 -0.46 24.05
C SER A 135 6.51 -0.03 24.17
N LYS A 136 7.22 0.07 23.05
CA LYS A 136 8.57 0.63 22.95
C LYS A 136 8.49 2.10 22.54
#